data_AF-A0A3M4KNE7-F1
#
_entry.id   AF-A0A3M4KNE7-F1
#
_cell.length_a   1.000
_cell.length_b   1.000
_cell.length_c   1.000
_cell.angle_alpha   90.00
_cell.angle_beta   90.00
_cell.angle_gamma   90.00
#
_symmetry.space_group_name_H-M   'P 1'
#
loop_
_entity.id
_entity.type
_entity.pdbx_description
1 polymer ?
#
loop_
_entity_poly.entity_id
_entity_poly.type
_entity_poly.pdbx_seq_one_letter_code
_entity_poly.pdbx_strand_id
1 'polypeptide(L)'
;MAQRKKTIEQAALQRDVEFSGGDTAYTSGTVHKLTEKSGPIEREFYDFYRTPRGEFTPEGQSPELTTHPTLTSNVKFMNFYPFNDIATISPRPMLFIAGSAAHSLEFSEEAYKLAGQPKQLIIVPSAGHVDLYDRVDLIPFDTLGEFFKKNLK
;
A
#
# COMPACT_ATOMS: atom_id res chain seq x y z
N MET A 1 -3.43 -5.37 21.55
CA MET A 1 -2.16 -5.97 22.03
C MET A 1 -2.07 -7.48 21.83
N ALA A 2 -3.09 -8.27 22.19
CA ALA A 2 -3.06 -9.74 22.03
C ALA A 2 -2.90 -10.20 20.57
N GLN A 3 -3.62 -9.59 19.63
CA GLN A 3 -3.54 -9.93 18.20
C GLN A 3 -2.13 -9.71 17.62
N ARG A 4 -1.49 -8.57 17.91
CA ARG A 4 -0.12 -8.27 17.47
C ARG A 4 0.88 -9.30 17.99
N LYS A 5 0.81 -9.68 19.26
CA LYS A 5 1.68 -10.71 19.85
C LYS A 5 1.50 -12.05 19.13
N LYS A 6 0.25 -12.46 18.88
CA LYS A 6 -0.06 -13.70 18.15
C LYS A 6 0.52 -13.71 16.73
N THR A 7 0.38 -12.62 15.98
CA THR A 7 0.96 -12.53 14.62
C THR A 7 2.49 -12.63 14.64
N ILE A 8 3.16 -12.00 15.61
CA ILE A 8 4.61 -12.08 15.75
C ILE A 8 5.05 -13.51 16.10
N GLU A 9 4.35 -14.15 17.04
CA GLU A 9 4.63 -15.54 17.43
C GLU A 9 4.46 -16.51 16.25
N GLN A 10 3.34 -16.41 15.51
CA GLN A 10 3.09 -17.22 14.33
C GLN A 10 4.19 -17.06 13.26
N ALA A 11 4.57 -15.82 12.97
CA ALA A 11 5.62 -15.54 11.99
C ALA A 11 7.01 -15.99 12.48
N ALA A 12 7.29 -15.94 13.79
CA ALA A 12 8.54 -16.45 14.35
C ALA A 12 8.62 -17.98 14.23
N LEU A 13 7.55 -18.71 14.57
CA LEU A 13 7.49 -20.16 14.41
C LEU A 13 7.62 -20.59 12.95
N GLN A 14 6.96 -19.87 12.03
CA GLN A 14 7.05 -20.13 10.60
C GLN A 14 8.49 -20.03 10.08
N ARG A 15 9.30 -19.11 10.64
CA ARG A 15 10.70 -18.98 10.25
C ARG A 15 11.52 -20.24 10.57
N ASP A 16 11.23 -20.93 11.66
CA ASP A 16 11.92 -22.17 12.03
C ASP A 16 11.52 -23.35 11.13
N VAL A 17 10.26 -23.35 10.66
CA VAL A 17 9.78 -24.29 9.62
C VAL A 17 10.55 -24.09 8.32
N GLU A 18 10.62 -22.85 7.83
CA GLU A 18 11.35 -22.50 6.61
C GLU A 18 12.85 -22.82 6.74
N PHE A 19 13.46 -22.53 7.89
CA PHE A 19 14.88 -22.87 8.17
C PHE A 19 15.14 -24.37 8.10
N SER A 20 14.18 -25.19 8.53
CA SER A 20 14.28 -26.65 8.51
C SER A 20 13.97 -27.28 7.14
N GLY A 21 13.72 -26.46 6.11
CA GLY A 21 13.38 -26.90 4.75
C GLY A 21 11.89 -27.18 4.53
N GLY A 22 11.01 -26.70 5.42
CA GLY A 22 9.56 -26.79 5.24
C GLY A 22 8.99 -25.73 4.30
N ASP A 23 7.68 -25.86 4.00
CA ASP A 23 6.99 -24.97 3.06
C ASP A 23 6.88 -23.52 3.58
N THR A 24 6.97 -22.57 2.65
CA THR A 24 6.75 -21.15 2.93
C THR A 24 5.26 -20.87 3.11
N ALA A 25 4.90 -20.21 4.21
CA ALA A 25 3.55 -19.71 4.42
C ALA A 25 3.42 -18.26 3.93
N TYR A 26 2.25 -17.91 3.43
CA TYR A 26 1.93 -16.59 2.88
C TYR A 26 0.76 -15.96 3.63
N THR A 27 0.63 -14.64 3.52
CA THR A 27 -0.47 -13.88 4.12
C THR A 27 -1.62 -13.71 3.13
N SER A 28 -2.71 -13.10 3.60
CA SER A 28 -3.75 -12.60 2.69
C SER A 28 -3.19 -11.52 1.76
N GLY A 29 -3.79 -11.44 0.58
CA GLY A 29 -3.51 -10.48 -0.49
C GLY A 29 -4.82 -10.19 -1.24
N THR A 30 -4.74 -9.77 -2.49
CA THR A 30 -5.93 -9.61 -3.34
C THR A 30 -6.61 -10.97 -3.55
N VAL A 31 -7.92 -11.04 -3.28
CA VAL A 31 -8.72 -12.25 -3.47
C VAL A 31 -8.61 -12.80 -4.89
N HIS A 32 -8.63 -14.13 -5.05
CA HIS A 32 -8.53 -14.75 -6.38
C HIS A 32 -9.86 -14.81 -7.13
N LYS A 33 -10.98 -14.61 -6.44
CA LYS A 33 -12.33 -14.61 -7.02
C LYS A 33 -13.20 -13.62 -6.27
N LEU A 34 -14.05 -12.91 -7.01
CA LEU A 34 -15.11 -12.12 -6.42
C LEU A 34 -16.33 -13.00 -6.13
N THR A 35 -17.01 -12.69 -5.03
CA THR A 35 -18.30 -13.30 -4.66
C THR A 35 -19.34 -12.20 -4.46
N GLU A 36 -20.59 -12.58 -4.24
CA GLU A 36 -21.64 -11.61 -3.87
C GLU A 36 -21.32 -10.87 -2.57
N LYS A 37 -20.57 -11.52 -1.66
CA LYS A 37 -20.15 -10.93 -0.38
C LYS A 37 -18.92 -10.03 -0.51
N SER A 38 -18.27 -9.99 -1.67
CA SER A 38 -17.04 -9.22 -1.82
C SER A 38 -17.31 -7.73 -1.66
N GLY A 39 -16.53 -7.10 -0.77
CA GLY A 39 -16.65 -5.68 -0.46
C GLY A 39 -16.06 -4.78 -1.56
N PRO A 40 -16.26 -3.45 -1.47
CA PRO A 40 -15.74 -2.51 -2.45
C PRO A 40 -14.22 -2.57 -2.59
N ILE A 41 -13.49 -2.72 -1.47
CA ILE A 41 -12.02 -2.84 -1.47
C ILE A 41 -11.56 -4.09 -2.22
N GLU A 42 -12.16 -5.25 -1.93
CA GLU A 42 -11.80 -6.50 -2.61
C GLU A 42 -12.07 -6.42 -4.12
N ARG A 43 -13.18 -5.79 -4.52
CA ARG A 43 -13.52 -5.56 -5.93
C ARG A 43 -12.52 -4.63 -6.62
N GLU A 44 -12.17 -3.53 -5.95
CA GLU A 44 -11.21 -2.54 -6.45
C GLU A 44 -9.83 -3.17 -6.67
N PHE A 45 -9.29 -3.88 -5.68
CA PHE A 45 -8.00 -4.56 -5.80
C PHE A 45 -8.03 -5.72 -6.80
N TYR A 46 -9.13 -6.48 -6.86
CA TYR A 46 -9.30 -7.54 -7.85
C TYR A 46 -9.26 -6.98 -9.27
N ASP A 47 -10.01 -5.90 -9.54
CA ASP A 47 -10.08 -5.27 -10.86
C ASP A 47 -8.68 -4.90 -11.39
N PHE A 48 -7.79 -4.44 -10.51
CA PHE A 48 -6.41 -4.14 -10.90
C PHE A 48 -5.51 -5.39 -10.97
N TYR A 49 -5.39 -6.18 -9.89
CA TYR A 49 -4.37 -7.22 -9.75
C TYR A 49 -4.76 -8.61 -10.30
N ARG A 50 -6.01 -8.80 -10.73
CA ARG A 50 -6.55 -10.09 -11.18
C ARG A 50 -7.25 -10.01 -12.54
N THR A 51 -7.01 -8.93 -13.28
CA THR A 51 -7.50 -8.73 -14.65
C THR A 51 -6.39 -8.17 -15.53
N PRO A 52 -6.55 -8.18 -16.86
CA PRO A 52 -5.60 -7.55 -17.78
C PRO A 52 -5.32 -6.05 -17.55
N ARG A 53 -6.07 -5.37 -16.66
CA ARG A 53 -5.81 -3.98 -16.27
C ARG A 53 -4.41 -3.80 -15.66
N GLY A 54 -4.01 -4.71 -14.77
CA GLY A 54 -2.76 -4.59 -14.02
C GLY A 54 -2.14 -5.91 -13.57
N GLU A 55 -2.66 -7.06 -14.02
CA GLU A 55 -2.08 -8.35 -13.68
C GLU A 55 -0.64 -8.49 -14.21
N PHE A 56 0.25 -8.98 -13.35
CA PHE A 56 1.61 -9.33 -13.72
C PHE A 56 2.15 -10.43 -12.82
N THR A 57 2.65 -11.51 -13.43
CA THR A 57 3.34 -12.58 -12.73
C THR A 57 4.76 -12.67 -13.27
N PRO A 58 5.79 -12.44 -12.44
CA PRO A 58 7.18 -12.62 -12.86
C PRO A 58 7.46 -14.04 -13.33
N GLU A 59 8.43 -14.22 -14.23
CA GLU A 59 8.90 -15.54 -14.64
C GLU A 59 9.37 -16.35 -13.43
N GLY A 60 8.96 -17.61 -13.35
CA GLY A 60 9.29 -18.50 -12.23
C GLY A 60 8.43 -18.30 -10.97
N GLN A 61 7.44 -17.41 -10.99
CA GLN A 61 6.46 -17.24 -9.90
C GLN A 61 5.08 -17.77 -10.30
N SER A 62 4.25 -18.02 -9.29
CA SER A 62 2.86 -18.42 -9.48
C SER A 62 1.94 -17.19 -9.39
N PRO A 63 0.93 -17.06 -10.28
CA PRO A 63 -0.09 -16.02 -10.19
C PRO A 63 -0.84 -16.04 -8.85
N GLU A 64 -0.99 -17.21 -8.24
CA GLU A 64 -1.61 -17.41 -6.93
C GLU A 64 -0.81 -16.76 -5.79
N LEU A 65 0.48 -16.49 -5.98
CA LEU A 65 1.34 -15.85 -4.98
C LEU A 65 1.49 -14.34 -5.18
N THR A 66 1.05 -13.80 -6.33
CA THR A 66 1.10 -12.35 -6.56
C THR A 66 0.20 -11.63 -5.56
N THR A 67 0.69 -10.55 -4.94
CA THR A 67 0.07 -9.82 -3.81
C THR A 67 0.01 -10.55 -2.46
N HIS A 68 0.56 -11.77 -2.34
CA HIS A 68 0.61 -12.54 -1.10
C HIS A 68 2.04 -12.54 -0.53
N PRO A 69 2.41 -11.59 0.34
CA PRO A 69 3.74 -11.60 0.95
C PRO A 69 3.90 -12.79 1.90
N THR A 70 5.14 -13.17 2.21
CA THR A 70 5.41 -14.27 3.14
C THR A 70 4.94 -13.92 4.55
N LEU A 71 4.45 -14.91 5.29
CA LEU A 71 4.02 -14.74 6.67
C LEU A 71 5.15 -14.22 7.56
N THR A 72 6.38 -14.66 7.31
CA THR A 72 7.59 -14.22 8.04
C THR A 72 7.90 -12.73 7.84
N SER A 73 7.51 -12.13 6.70
CA SER A 73 7.73 -10.70 6.44
C SER A 73 6.85 -9.77 7.30
N ASN A 74 5.70 -10.26 7.80
CA ASN A 74 4.76 -9.45 8.60
C ASN A 74 5.37 -8.89 9.90
N VAL A 75 6.38 -9.56 10.48
CA VAL A 75 7.06 -9.06 11.69
C VAL A 75 7.65 -7.67 11.46
N LYS A 76 8.18 -7.42 10.26
CA LYS A 76 8.78 -6.12 9.90
C LYS A 76 7.72 -5.02 9.92
N PHE A 77 6.56 -5.26 9.32
CA PHE A 77 5.43 -4.31 9.32
C PHE A 77 4.92 -4.02 10.74
N MET A 78 4.86 -5.04 11.60
CA MET A 78 4.43 -4.86 13.00
C MET A 78 5.38 -3.99 13.83
N ASN A 79 6.62 -3.77 13.36
CA ASN A 79 7.62 -2.92 13.99
C ASN A 79 7.98 -1.69 13.14
N PHE A 80 7.19 -1.37 12.13
CA PHE A 80 7.39 -0.23 11.25
C PHE A 80 6.39 0.87 11.58
N TYR A 81 6.88 2.07 11.83
CA TYR A 81 6.09 3.24 12.22
C TYR A 81 6.32 4.33 11.16
N PRO A 82 5.55 4.33 10.05
CA PRO A 82 5.89 5.09 8.84
C PRO A 82 5.94 6.61 9.03
N PHE A 83 5.26 7.12 10.06
CA PHE A 83 5.16 8.57 10.31
C PHE A 83 6.06 9.04 11.46
N ASN A 84 6.82 8.14 12.09
CA ASN A 84 7.83 8.57 13.07
C ASN A 84 8.80 9.54 12.38
N ASP A 85 9.05 10.66 13.04
CA ASP A 85 9.95 11.73 12.57
C ASP A 85 9.56 12.36 11.23
N ILE A 86 8.33 12.17 10.72
CA ILE A 86 7.88 12.77 9.45
C ILE A 86 8.03 14.30 9.45
N ALA A 87 7.92 14.94 10.61
CA ALA A 87 8.14 16.38 10.76
C ALA A 87 9.57 16.83 10.41
N THR A 88 10.56 15.94 10.55
CA THR A 88 11.98 16.21 10.23
C THR A 88 12.27 16.27 8.73
N ILE A 89 11.28 15.96 7.88
CA ILE A 89 11.40 16.19 6.44
C ILE A 89 11.52 17.69 6.17
N SER A 90 10.83 18.52 6.94
CA SER A 90 10.98 19.99 6.94
C SER A 90 12.46 20.39 7.09
N PRO A 91 12.95 21.41 6.36
CA PRO A 91 12.21 22.35 5.51
C PRO A 91 11.97 21.87 4.07
N ARG A 92 12.26 20.60 3.74
CA ARG A 92 11.97 20.07 2.41
C ARG A 92 10.45 19.99 2.22
N PRO A 93 9.93 20.41 1.06
CA PRO A 93 8.51 20.42 0.80
C PRO A 93 7.95 19.02 0.64
N MET A 94 6.71 18.81 1.09
CA MET A 94 5.98 17.55 0.94
C MET A 94 4.65 17.77 0.24
N LEU A 95 4.37 16.93 -0.76
CA LEU A 95 3.10 16.89 -1.48
C LEU A 95 2.47 15.51 -1.29
N PHE A 96 1.26 15.48 -0.77
CA PHE A 96 0.42 14.29 -0.67
C PHE A 96 -0.70 14.38 -1.71
N ILE A 97 -0.99 13.26 -2.37
CA ILE A 97 -2.09 13.14 -3.33
C ILE A 97 -2.88 11.89 -2.95
N ALA A 98 -4.20 12.03 -2.80
CA ALA A 98 -5.09 10.92 -2.50
C ALA A 98 -6.44 11.08 -3.22
N GLY A 99 -7.08 9.98 -3.58
CA GLY A 99 -8.43 9.99 -4.13
C GLY A 99 -9.48 10.21 -3.05
N SER A 100 -10.54 10.96 -3.34
CA SER A 100 -11.60 11.26 -2.37
C SER A 100 -12.46 10.05 -2.00
N ALA A 101 -12.45 9.00 -2.84
CA ALA A 101 -13.15 7.73 -2.60
C ALA A 101 -12.19 6.61 -2.18
N ALA A 102 -10.90 6.91 -2.01
CA ALA A 102 -9.92 5.92 -1.60
C ALA A 102 -10.15 5.51 -0.14
N HIS A 103 -10.30 4.21 0.09
CA HIS A 103 -10.39 3.65 1.45
C HIS A 103 -9.14 3.97 2.30
N SER A 104 -8.02 4.30 1.65
CA SER A 104 -6.74 4.64 2.26
C SER A 104 -6.53 6.15 2.50
N LEU A 105 -7.52 7.00 2.20
CA LEU A 105 -7.41 8.46 2.31
C LEU A 105 -6.94 8.90 3.71
N GLU A 106 -7.45 8.25 4.75
CA GLU A 106 -7.10 8.52 6.15
C GLU A 106 -5.59 8.50 6.44
N PHE A 107 -4.82 7.67 5.71
CA PHE A 107 -3.36 7.62 5.88
C PHE A 107 -2.67 8.89 5.37
N SER A 108 -3.13 9.43 4.24
CA SER A 108 -2.60 10.69 3.69
C SER A 108 -3.00 11.88 4.56
N GLU A 109 -4.21 11.88 5.11
CA GLU A 109 -4.67 12.92 6.03
C GLU A 109 -3.86 12.94 7.33
N GLU A 110 -3.62 11.78 7.95
CA GLU A 110 -2.81 11.69 9.17
C GLU A 110 -1.34 12.04 8.89
N ALA A 111 -0.77 11.55 7.78
CA ALA A 111 0.57 11.94 7.37
C ALA A 111 0.70 13.45 7.14
N TYR A 112 -0.28 14.07 6.46
CA TYR A 112 -0.34 15.51 6.26
C TYR A 112 -0.43 16.25 7.59
N LYS A 113 -1.27 15.80 8.52
CA LYS A 113 -1.40 16.40 9.85
C LYS A 113 -0.08 16.38 10.63
N LEU A 114 0.63 15.25 10.63
CA LEU A 114 1.89 15.05 11.35
C LEU A 114 3.11 15.72 10.69
N ALA A 115 3.08 15.95 9.36
CA ALA A 115 4.19 16.54 8.62
C ALA A 115 4.55 17.97 9.03
N GLY A 116 5.81 18.34 8.86
CA GLY A 116 6.28 19.73 9.00
C GLY A 116 5.93 20.58 7.78
N GLN A 117 6.05 21.91 7.89
CA GLN A 117 5.90 22.82 6.75
C GLN A 117 7.22 22.91 5.93
N PRO A 118 7.17 23.22 4.62
CA PRO A 118 5.98 23.40 3.79
C PRO A 118 5.34 22.07 3.35
N LYS A 119 4.01 21.96 3.44
CA LYS A 119 3.25 20.76 3.05
C LYS A 119 1.97 21.08 2.29
N GLN A 120 1.55 20.17 1.42
CA GLN A 120 0.33 20.27 0.62
C GLN A 120 -0.38 18.91 0.56
N LEU A 121 -1.72 18.91 0.58
CA LEU A 121 -2.56 17.73 0.35
C LEU A 121 -3.52 18.04 -0.78
N ILE A 122 -3.50 17.22 -1.83
CA ILE A 122 -4.39 17.30 -2.98
C ILE A 122 -5.35 16.11 -2.94
N ILE A 123 -6.64 16.41 -2.95
CA ILE A 123 -7.69 15.41 -3.00
C ILE A 123 -8.25 15.35 -4.41
N VAL A 124 -8.08 14.21 -5.08
CA VAL A 124 -8.59 13.96 -6.44
C VAL A 124 -10.06 13.53 -6.33
N PRO A 125 -11.03 14.32 -6.83
CA PRO A 125 -12.45 13.99 -6.71
C PRO A 125 -12.77 12.65 -7.36
N SER A 126 -13.61 11.86 -6.69
CA SER A 126 -14.16 10.59 -7.15
C SER A 126 -13.15 9.46 -7.43
N ALA A 127 -11.84 9.68 -7.29
CA ALA A 127 -10.84 8.65 -7.48
C ALA A 127 -10.76 7.69 -6.28
N GLY A 128 -10.68 6.39 -6.58
CA GLY A 128 -10.33 5.33 -5.63
C GLY A 128 -8.83 5.26 -5.30
N HIS A 129 -8.43 4.22 -4.58
CA HIS A 129 -7.03 3.92 -4.28
C HIS A 129 -6.27 3.50 -5.54
N VAL A 130 -6.80 2.51 -6.29
CA VAL A 130 -6.10 1.95 -7.45
C VAL A 130 -6.25 2.84 -8.68
N ASP A 131 -7.22 3.75 -8.71
CA ASP A 131 -7.42 4.66 -9.85
C ASP A 131 -6.20 5.54 -10.10
N LEU A 132 -5.51 5.97 -9.05
CA LEU A 132 -4.28 6.75 -9.16
C LEU A 132 -3.05 5.92 -9.57
N TYR A 133 -3.19 4.61 -9.84
CA TYR A 133 -2.10 3.78 -10.37
C TYR A 133 -1.96 3.89 -11.89
N ASP A 134 -3.09 3.92 -12.61
CA ASP A 134 -3.13 3.76 -14.07
C ASP A 134 -4.09 4.70 -14.81
N ARG A 135 -5.07 5.34 -14.15
CA ARG A 135 -6.02 6.25 -14.80
C ARG A 135 -5.39 7.63 -15.02
N VAL A 136 -4.69 7.79 -16.13
CA VAL A 136 -3.91 9.00 -16.45
C VAL A 136 -4.74 10.29 -16.51
N ASP A 137 -6.05 10.18 -16.71
CA ASP A 137 -7.01 11.29 -16.69
C ASP A 137 -7.37 11.75 -15.27
N LEU A 138 -7.12 10.92 -14.25
CA LEU A 138 -7.34 11.24 -12.84
C LEU A 138 -6.05 11.65 -12.13
N ILE A 139 -4.89 11.16 -12.57
CA ILE A 139 -3.60 11.46 -11.94
C ILE A 139 -3.22 12.94 -12.21
N PRO A 140 -2.97 13.76 -11.17
CA PRO A 140 -2.66 15.18 -11.34
C PRO A 140 -1.18 15.41 -11.74
N PHE A 141 -0.80 14.95 -12.94
CA PHE A 141 0.56 15.04 -13.45
C PHE A 141 1.08 16.48 -13.53
N ASP A 142 0.23 17.44 -13.87
CA ASP A 142 0.61 18.86 -13.92
C ASP A 142 1.02 19.36 -12.52
N THR A 143 0.26 19.02 -11.48
CA THR A 143 0.59 19.38 -10.09
C THR A 143 1.92 18.75 -9.65
N LEU A 144 2.16 17.48 -9.97
CA LEU A 144 3.43 16.81 -9.70
C LEU A 144 4.59 17.51 -10.43
N GLY A 145 4.41 17.80 -11.72
CA GLY A 145 5.40 18.45 -12.56
C GLY A 145 5.76 19.86 -12.05
N GLU A 146 4.77 20.66 -11.69
CA GLU A 146 4.96 21.99 -11.09
C GLU A 146 5.67 21.90 -9.74
N PHE A 147 5.25 20.97 -8.88
CA PHE A 147 5.85 20.77 -7.56
C PHE A 147 7.35 20.44 -7.68
N PHE A 148 7.73 19.50 -8.54
CA PHE A 148 9.13 19.14 -8.68
C PHE A 148 9.96 20.23 -9.37
N LYS A 149 9.46 20.86 -10.44
CA LYS A 149 10.14 21.98 -11.11
C LYS A 149 10.43 23.14 -10.15
N LYS A 150 9.52 23.41 -9.22
CA LYS A 150 9.68 24.48 -8.23
C LYS A 150 10.74 24.15 -7.17
N ASN A 151 10.83 22.88 -6.76
CA ASN A 151 11.53 22.47 -5.54
C ASN A 151 12.83 21.67 -5.75
N LEU A 152 13.11 21.17 -6.96
CA LEU A 152 14.34 20.46 -7.33
C LEU A 152 15.26 21.33 -8.20
N LYS A 153 15.72 22.45 -7.65
CA LYS A 153 16.67 23.35 -8.32
C LYS A 153 18.11 22.87 -8.18
#